data_AF-A0A968NSG7-F1
#
_entry.id   AF-A0A968NSG7-F1
#
_cell.length_a   1.000
_cell.length_b   1.000
_cell.length_c   1.000
_cell.angle_alpha   90.00
_cell.angle_beta   90.00
_cell.angle_gamma   90.00
#
_symmetry.space_group_name_H-M   'P 1'
#
loop_
_entity.id
_entity.type
_entity.pdbx_description
1 polymer ?
#
loop_
_entity_poly.entity_id
_entity_poly.type
_entity_poly.pdbx_seq_one_letter_code
_entity_poly.pdbx_strand_id
1 'polypeptide(L)'
;MHREFLGQYRLNRAIVTSRPAGYRRDFFRTEEFPHYELQPFNDDQMNLFIDKWYDSRVPDKAEAERRKDSLKKAFEGNDRIKLLARNPLLLTIVALIHRYQAVLPKQRHKLYDKAVETLLLNWDKNKELTNHTALKYLELDDLRRLMESVAYWVHSQGNSGDSEGGTVIDRDELFQQLSRMIKQQKSIELYQAREEAKRFLEFICDRTGLMNEQGQECYAFVHKTFQEYLTTQEINYQRDNEDFEIVLTHIENHLHDPHWREVLLLLVAQQAPKKLRSRFVKFSMPTAPTNNGSIEICCLRVAVLQKMSKD
;
A
#
# COMPACT_ATOMS: atom_id res chain seq x y z
N MET A 1 15.29 9.35 -23.26
CA MET A 1 14.58 8.06 -23.45
C MET A 1 13.15 8.24 -24.00
N HIS A 2 12.17 8.78 -23.25
CA HIS A 2 10.78 8.85 -23.75
C HIS A 2 10.55 9.69 -25.02
N ARG A 3 11.14 10.90 -25.13
CA ARG A 3 10.99 11.74 -26.34
C ARG A 3 11.64 11.14 -27.59
N GLU A 4 12.73 10.41 -27.40
CA GLU A 4 13.50 9.77 -28.47
C GLU A 4 12.74 8.57 -29.04
N PHE A 5 12.16 7.75 -28.16
CA PHE A 5 11.26 6.66 -28.53
C PHE A 5 10.01 7.17 -29.27
N LEU A 6 9.33 8.20 -28.74
CA LEU A 6 8.16 8.79 -29.39
C LEU A 6 8.51 9.48 -30.72
N GLY A 7 9.71 10.06 -30.82
CA GLY A 7 10.22 10.67 -32.04
C GLY A 7 10.56 9.66 -33.14
N GLN A 8 11.02 8.46 -32.77
CA GLN A 8 11.37 7.36 -33.67
C GLN A 8 10.12 6.60 -34.17
N TYR A 9 9.09 6.47 -33.34
CA TYR A 9 7.88 5.71 -33.64
C TYR A 9 6.62 6.59 -33.74
N ARG A 10 6.64 7.56 -34.66
CA ARG A 10 5.60 8.61 -34.77
C ARG A 10 4.18 8.14 -35.10
N LEU A 11 4.04 6.91 -35.63
CA LEU A 11 2.72 6.34 -35.95
C LEU A 11 2.06 5.66 -34.75
N ASN A 12 2.79 5.44 -33.66
CA ASN A 12 2.27 4.77 -32.47
C ASN A 12 1.56 5.77 -31.55
N ARG A 13 0.41 5.37 -31.00
CA ARG A 13 -0.25 6.11 -29.92
C ARG A 13 0.33 5.65 -28.59
N ALA A 14 0.75 6.59 -27.76
CA ALA A 14 1.26 6.32 -26.42
C ALA A 14 0.43 7.06 -25.38
N ILE A 15 0.19 6.40 -24.25
CA ILE A 15 -0.37 7.01 -23.04
C ILE A 15 0.70 6.88 -21.96
N VAL A 16 1.02 7.99 -21.30
CA VAL A 16 1.97 8.02 -20.18
C VAL A 16 1.18 8.33 -18.93
N THR A 17 1.32 7.47 -17.92
CA THR A 17 0.70 7.64 -16.61
C THR A 17 1.78 7.99 -15.59
N SER A 18 1.46 8.88 -14.64
CA SER A 18 2.36 9.21 -13.54
C SER A 18 1.60 9.60 -12.28
N ARG A 19 2.25 9.43 -11.11
CA ARG A 19 1.77 10.01 -9.84
C ARG A 19 1.97 11.53 -9.84
N PRO A 20 1.04 12.32 -9.28
CA PRO A 20 1.19 13.78 -9.22
C PRO A 20 2.49 14.26 -8.56
N ALA A 21 2.98 13.54 -7.55
CA ALA A 21 4.20 13.91 -6.81
C ALA A 21 5.49 13.79 -7.64
N GLY A 22 5.53 12.93 -8.66
CA GLY A 22 6.70 12.74 -9.51
C GLY A 22 6.62 13.46 -10.87
N TYR A 23 5.46 14.06 -11.19
CA TYR A 23 5.22 14.60 -12.51
C TYR A 23 5.63 16.07 -12.64
N ARG A 24 6.58 16.35 -13.54
CA ARG A 24 6.92 17.72 -13.95
C ARG A 24 6.20 18.06 -15.23
N ARG A 25 5.32 19.08 -15.20
CA ARG A 25 4.57 19.53 -16.39
C ARG A 25 5.48 19.96 -17.55
N ASP A 26 6.72 20.35 -17.27
CA ASP A 26 7.67 20.79 -18.30
C ASP A 26 8.30 19.61 -19.09
N PHE A 27 8.11 18.36 -18.61
CA PHE A 27 8.69 17.18 -19.24
C PHE A 27 8.03 16.89 -20.60
N PHE A 28 6.73 17.13 -20.72
CA PHE A 28 5.96 17.03 -21.95
C PHE A 28 5.24 18.35 -22.21
N ARG A 29 5.44 18.96 -23.38
CA ARG A 29 4.70 20.18 -23.72
C ARG A 29 3.25 19.81 -23.98
N THR A 30 2.31 20.55 -23.40
CA THR A 30 0.86 20.30 -23.52
C THR A 30 0.38 20.26 -24.97
N GLU A 31 1.03 21.01 -25.86
CA GLU A 31 0.74 21.04 -27.30
C GLU A 31 1.03 19.71 -28.02
N GLU A 32 2.05 18.98 -27.55
CA GLU A 32 2.45 17.68 -28.12
C GLU A 32 1.84 16.51 -27.34
N PHE A 33 1.58 16.71 -26.04
CA PHE A 33 1.06 15.70 -25.12
C PHE A 33 0.03 16.32 -24.17
N PRO A 34 -1.28 16.17 -24.45
CA PRO A 34 -2.33 16.65 -23.57
C PRO A 34 -2.26 16.00 -22.19
N HIS A 35 -2.44 16.80 -21.15
CA HIS A 35 -2.38 16.36 -19.76
C HIS A 35 -3.78 16.16 -19.19
N TYR A 36 -4.00 15.01 -18.57
CA TYR A 36 -5.25 14.68 -17.89
C TYR A 36 -4.98 14.24 -16.46
N GLU A 37 -5.88 14.60 -15.54
CA GLU A 37 -5.82 14.17 -14.14
C GLU A 37 -7.02 13.28 -13.84
N LEU A 38 -6.76 12.07 -13.36
CA LEU A 38 -7.81 11.16 -12.92
C LEU A 38 -8.47 11.71 -11.65
N GLN A 39 -9.74 12.08 -11.77
CA GLN A 39 -10.52 12.59 -10.65
C GLN A 39 -11.00 11.46 -9.73
N PRO A 40 -11.22 11.74 -8.44
CA PRO A 40 -11.88 10.81 -7.54
C PRO A 40 -13.26 10.41 -8.06
N PHE A 41 -13.71 9.20 -7.72
CA PHE A 41 -15.06 8.75 -8.05
C PHE A 41 -16.10 9.67 -7.44
N ASN A 42 -17.11 9.98 -8.25
CA ASN A 42 -18.37 10.52 -7.77
C ASN A 42 -19.26 9.38 -7.23
N ASP A 43 -20.39 9.75 -6.64
CA ASP A 43 -21.28 8.81 -5.97
C ASP A 43 -21.88 7.77 -6.96
N ASP A 44 -22.16 8.17 -8.20
CA ASP A 44 -22.67 7.27 -9.24
C ASP A 44 -21.63 6.23 -9.67
N GLN A 45 -20.38 6.65 -9.82
CA GLN A 45 -19.25 5.77 -10.13
C GLN A 45 -18.96 4.80 -8.99
N MET A 46 -19.08 5.25 -7.73
CA MET A 46 -18.96 4.38 -6.57
C MET A 46 -20.07 3.31 -6.57
N ASN A 47 -21.32 3.71 -6.80
CA ASN A 47 -22.45 2.77 -6.88
C ASN A 47 -22.27 1.76 -8.01
N LEU A 48 -21.89 2.22 -9.21
CA LEU A 48 -21.62 1.36 -10.34
C LEU A 48 -20.48 0.37 -10.06
N PHE A 49 -19.44 0.82 -9.38
CA PHE A 49 -18.33 -0.04 -8.97
C PHE A 49 -18.83 -1.13 -8.00
N ILE A 50 -19.59 -0.77 -6.96
CA ILE A 50 -20.11 -1.71 -5.97
C ILE A 50 -20.96 -2.79 -6.65
N ASP A 51 -21.83 -2.37 -7.56
CA ASP A 51 -22.72 -3.29 -8.28
C ASP A 51 -21.91 -4.32 -9.09
N LYS A 52 -21.01 -3.84 -9.95
CA LYS A 52 -20.13 -4.70 -10.76
C LYS A 52 -19.21 -5.58 -9.92
N TRP A 53 -18.73 -5.07 -8.79
CA TRP A 53 -17.83 -5.80 -7.90
C TRP A 53 -18.50 -7.02 -7.28
N TYR A 54 -19.73 -6.87 -6.78
CA TYR A 54 -20.48 -7.99 -6.21
C TYR A 54 -21.02 -8.94 -7.29
N ASP A 55 -21.55 -8.42 -8.39
CA ASP A 55 -22.07 -9.25 -9.49
C ASP A 55 -21.00 -10.18 -10.08
N SER A 56 -19.75 -9.74 -10.11
CA SER A 56 -18.63 -10.55 -10.61
C SER A 56 -18.10 -11.59 -9.62
N ARG A 57 -18.45 -11.50 -8.32
CA ARG A 57 -17.80 -12.27 -7.25
C ARG A 57 -18.75 -13.11 -6.39
N VAL A 58 -20.05 -12.83 -6.45
CA VAL A 58 -21.08 -13.53 -5.69
C VAL A 58 -22.05 -14.18 -6.68
N PRO A 59 -21.98 -15.50 -6.87
CA PRO A 59 -22.83 -16.19 -7.84
C PRO A 59 -24.33 -16.12 -7.51
N ASP A 60 -24.67 -16.12 -6.21
CA ASP A 60 -26.06 -15.97 -5.76
C ASP A 60 -26.49 -14.49 -5.85
N LYS A 61 -27.42 -14.21 -6.77
CA LYS A 61 -27.96 -12.87 -7.01
C LYS A 61 -28.64 -12.26 -5.79
N ALA A 62 -29.35 -13.07 -4.99
CA ALA A 62 -30.05 -12.55 -3.81
C ALA A 62 -29.06 -12.16 -2.70
N GLU A 63 -28.00 -12.94 -2.52
CA GLU A 63 -26.89 -12.57 -1.63
C GLU A 63 -26.10 -11.36 -2.15
N ALA A 64 -25.84 -11.31 -3.46
CA ALA A 64 -25.16 -10.17 -4.08
C ALA A 64 -25.92 -8.86 -3.83
N GLU A 65 -27.23 -8.86 -4.05
CA GLU A 65 -28.07 -7.67 -3.87
C GLU A 65 -28.11 -7.22 -2.40
N ARG A 66 -28.30 -8.17 -1.47
CA ARG A 66 -28.23 -7.87 -0.03
C ARG A 66 -26.91 -7.22 0.37
N ARG A 67 -25.79 -7.68 -0.19
CA ARG A 67 -24.45 -7.14 0.10
C ARG A 67 -24.21 -5.76 -0.53
N LYS A 68 -24.70 -5.52 -1.75
CA LYS A 68 -24.64 -4.21 -2.39
C LYS A 68 -25.39 -3.18 -1.55
N ASP A 69 -26.63 -3.49 -1.16
CA ASP A 69 -27.46 -2.61 -0.34
C ASP A 69 -26.84 -2.33 1.03
N SER A 70 -26.33 -3.38 1.68
CA SER A 70 -25.63 -3.25 2.96
C SER A 70 -24.42 -2.32 2.86
N LEU A 71 -23.60 -2.46 1.81
CA LEU A 71 -22.42 -1.62 1.63
C LEU A 71 -22.79 -0.17 1.27
N LYS A 72 -23.79 0.04 0.40
CA LYS A 72 -24.28 1.38 0.05
C LYS A 72 -24.80 2.11 1.30
N LYS A 73 -25.60 1.44 2.14
CA LYS A 73 -26.07 1.96 3.44
C LYS A 73 -24.92 2.28 4.40
N ALA A 74 -23.86 1.48 4.40
CA ALA A 74 -22.69 1.75 5.23
C ALA A 74 -21.97 3.06 4.85
N PHE A 75 -22.09 3.53 3.59
CA PHE A 75 -21.59 4.83 3.17
C PHE A 75 -22.51 6.01 3.53
N GLU A 76 -23.83 5.81 3.51
CA GLU A 76 -24.82 6.85 3.86
C GLU A 76 -24.66 7.34 5.29
N GLY A 77 -24.30 6.46 6.23
CA GLY A 77 -24.08 6.81 7.64
C GLY A 77 -22.66 7.29 7.97
N ASN A 78 -21.75 7.41 6.99
CA ASN A 78 -20.34 7.64 7.26
C ASN A 78 -19.59 8.43 6.19
N ASP A 79 -19.79 9.76 6.19
CA ASP A 79 -19.15 10.70 5.26
C ASP A 79 -17.62 10.57 5.17
N ARG A 80 -16.96 10.22 6.28
CA ARG A 80 -15.50 10.02 6.28
C ARG A 80 -15.08 8.82 5.44
N ILE A 81 -15.78 7.70 5.59
CA ILE A 81 -15.49 6.49 4.80
C ILE A 81 -15.90 6.71 3.35
N LYS A 82 -17.03 7.39 3.10
CA LYS A 82 -17.46 7.76 1.76
C LYS A 82 -16.41 8.61 1.04
N LEU A 83 -15.86 9.63 1.71
CA LEU A 83 -14.79 10.47 1.17
C LEU A 83 -13.53 9.65 0.84
N LEU A 84 -13.16 8.70 1.70
CA LEU A 84 -12.03 7.80 1.44
C LEU A 84 -12.29 6.88 0.24
N ALA A 85 -13.50 6.34 0.14
CA ALA A 85 -13.89 5.42 -0.93
C ALA A 85 -14.15 6.12 -2.29
N ARG A 86 -14.00 7.44 -2.37
CA ARG A 86 -13.86 8.11 -3.69
C ARG A 86 -12.57 7.73 -4.39
N ASN A 87 -11.56 7.24 -3.67
CA ASN A 87 -10.40 6.60 -4.28
C ASN A 87 -10.77 5.15 -4.66
N PRO A 88 -10.70 4.74 -5.95
CA PRO A 88 -11.13 3.41 -6.40
C PRO A 88 -10.43 2.25 -5.67
N LEU A 89 -9.16 2.43 -5.29
CA LEU A 89 -8.41 1.44 -4.53
C LEU A 89 -8.95 1.30 -3.10
N LEU A 90 -9.25 2.41 -2.44
CA LEU A 90 -9.87 2.40 -1.11
C LEU A 90 -11.29 1.84 -1.16
N LEU A 91 -12.06 2.12 -2.21
CA LEU A 91 -13.36 1.50 -2.42
C LEU A 91 -13.24 -0.02 -2.56
N THR A 92 -12.25 -0.49 -3.31
CA THR A 92 -11.96 -1.92 -3.44
C THR A 92 -11.67 -2.56 -2.07
N ILE A 93 -10.83 -1.90 -1.27
CA ILE A 93 -10.49 -2.36 0.09
C ILE A 93 -11.71 -2.36 1.01
N VAL A 94 -12.53 -1.31 0.96
CA VAL A 94 -13.77 -1.23 1.75
C VAL A 94 -14.74 -2.34 1.34
N ALA A 95 -14.94 -2.56 0.04
CA ALA A 95 -15.80 -3.63 -0.47
C ALA A 95 -15.26 -5.02 -0.08
N LEU A 96 -13.94 -5.19 -0.10
CA LEU A 96 -13.27 -6.41 0.35
C LEU A 96 -13.52 -6.65 1.84
N ILE A 97 -13.26 -5.67 2.72
CA ILE A 97 -13.51 -5.80 4.17
C ILE A 97 -14.99 -6.09 4.43
N HIS A 98 -15.90 -5.34 3.80
CA HIS A 98 -17.35 -5.53 3.97
C HIS A 98 -17.79 -6.95 3.56
N ARG A 99 -17.14 -7.56 2.59
CA ARG A 99 -17.43 -8.95 2.20
C ARG A 99 -17.15 -9.92 3.34
N TYR A 100 -16.13 -9.68 4.15
CA TYR A 100 -15.73 -10.59 5.23
C TYR A 100 -16.19 -10.12 6.63
N GLN A 101 -16.57 -8.86 6.80
CA GLN A 101 -16.88 -8.25 8.09
C GLN A 101 -18.02 -7.22 7.97
N ALA A 102 -18.81 -7.08 9.03
CA ALA A 102 -19.97 -6.17 9.03
C ALA A 102 -19.64 -4.70 9.34
N VAL A 103 -18.48 -4.39 9.95
CA VAL A 103 -18.18 -3.05 10.48
C VAL A 103 -16.95 -2.44 9.82
N LEU A 104 -17.11 -1.24 9.25
CA LEU A 104 -16.03 -0.52 8.56
C LEU A 104 -15.29 0.48 9.48
N PRO A 105 -13.95 0.43 9.54
CA PRO A 105 -13.14 1.42 10.24
C PRO A 105 -13.27 2.84 9.67
N LYS A 106 -13.29 3.86 10.55
CA LYS A 106 -13.42 5.29 10.18
C LYS A 106 -12.11 5.97 9.74
N GLN A 107 -10.97 5.31 9.93
CA GLN A 107 -9.64 5.89 9.67
C GLN A 107 -8.93 5.10 8.58
N ARG A 108 -8.28 5.82 7.64
CA ARG A 108 -7.61 5.21 6.48
C ARG A 108 -6.57 4.14 6.85
N HIS A 109 -5.69 4.41 7.83
CA HIS A 109 -4.72 3.41 8.29
C HIS A 109 -5.39 2.17 8.92
N LYS A 110 -6.52 2.34 9.62
CA LYS A 110 -7.29 1.22 10.16
C LYS A 110 -8.02 0.42 9.09
N LEU A 111 -8.38 1.04 7.96
CA LEU A 111 -8.88 0.30 6.81
C LEU A 111 -7.78 -0.58 6.22
N TYR A 112 -6.55 -0.07 6.07
CA TYR A 112 -5.44 -0.88 5.60
C TYR A 112 -5.08 -2.01 6.56
N ASP A 113 -5.01 -1.72 7.86
CA ASP A 113 -4.82 -2.71 8.91
C ASP A 113 -5.84 -3.86 8.79
N LYS A 114 -7.13 -3.50 8.75
CA LYS A 114 -8.20 -4.49 8.68
C LYS A 114 -8.23 -5.24 7.36
N ALA A 115 -7.79 -4.62 6.26
CA ALA A 115 -7.67 -5.27 4.96
C ALA A 115 -6.56 -6.32 4.97
N VAL A 116 -5.36 -5.96 5.44
CA VAL A 116 -4.23 -6.89 5.59
C VAL A 116 -4.61 -8.03 6.52
N GLU A 117 -5.19 -7.72 7.69
CA GLU A 117 -5.68 -8.73 8.63
C GLU A 117 -6.72 -9.65 7.96
N THR A 118 -7.66 -9.10 7.20
CA THR A 118 -8.69 -9.89 6.50
C THR A 118 -8.08 -10.79 5.43
N LEU A 119 -7.12 -10.30 4.65
CA LEU A 119 -6.44 -11.06 3.60
C LEU A 119 -5.56 -12.18 4.18
N LEU A 120 -4.97 -11.96 5.35
CA LEU A 120 -4.19 -12.98 6.06
C LEU A 120 -5.06 -14.00 6.82
N LEU A 121 -6.15 -13.56 7.48
CA LEU A 121 -6.96 -14.40 8.38
C LEU A 121 -8.15 -15.11 7.70
N ASN A 122 -8.91 -14.42 6.85
CA ASN A 122 -10.24 -14.89 6.45
C ASN A 122 -10.25 -15.85 5.24
N TRP A 123 -9.07 -16.28 4.76
CA TRP A 123 -9.01 -17.36 3.79
C TRP A 123 -9.23 -18.74 4.44
N ASP A 124 -8.88 -18.90 5.72
CA ASP A 124 -8.90 -20.19 6.43
C ASP A 124 -10.33 -20.71 6.66
N LYS A 125 -11.33 -19.81 6.74
CA LYS A 125 -12.73 -20.18 7.03
C LYS A 125 -13.52 -20.72 5.83
N ASN A 126 -13.06 -20.52 4.59
CA ASN A 126 -13.87 -20.82 3.41
C ASN A 126 -13.48 -22.10 2.65
N LYS A 127 -12.49 -22.89 3.11
CA LYS A 127 -12.20 -24.19 2.52
C LYS A 127 -11.68 -25.19 3.56
N GLU A 128 -12.56 -26.05 4.03
CA GLU A 128 -12.25 -27.30 4.77
C GLU A 128 -11.47 -28.34 3.94
N LEU A 129 -10.75 -27.96 2.88
CA LEU A 129 -10.17 -28.90 1.93
C LEU A 129 -8.76 -28.46 1.49
N THR A 130 -7.80 -29.34 1.80
CA THR A 130 -6.46 -29.55 1.18
C THR A 130 -5.19 -29.01 1.89
N ASN A 131 -4.68 -29.96 2.68
CA ASN A 131 -3.40 -30.17 3.37
C ASN A 131 -2.09 -30.12 2.52
N HIS A 132 -1.87 -29.17 1.60
CA HIS A 132 -0.64 -29.18 0.80
C HIS A 132 0.36 -28.02 0.99
N THR A 133 0.01 -26.98 1.77
CA THR A 133 0.96 -25.88 2.06
C THR A 133 0.80 -25.37 3.49
N ALA A 134 0.68 -26.29 4.45
CA ALA A 134 0.71 -25.90 5.86
C ALA A 134 2.11 -25.35 6.18
N LEU A 135 2.16 -24.10 6.60
CA LEU A 135 3.36 -23.48 7.15
C LEU A 135 3.78 -24.28 8.38
N LYS A 136 5.04 -24.69 8.43
CA LYS A 136 5.55 -25.61 9.46
C LYS A 136 6.09 -24.85 10.67
N TYR A 137 6.62 -23.66 10.44
CA TYR A 137 7.34 -22.87 11.45
C TYR A 137 6.71 -21.50 11.68
N LEU A 138 5.90 -21.00 10.75
CA LEU A 138 5.27 -19.68 10.83
C LEU A 138 3.82 -19.79 11.32
N GLU A 139 3.50 -19.05 12.38
CA GLU A 139 2.15 -18.80 12.88
C GLU A 139 1.58 -17.52 12.25
N LEU A 140 0.30 -17.24 12.47
CA LEU A 140 -0.38 -16.08 11.84
C LEU A 140 0.30 -14.73 12.14
N ASP A 141 0.73 -14.52 13.39
CA ASP A 141 1.44 -13.30 13.78
C ASP A 141 2.81 -13.21 13.08
N ASP A 142 3.47 -14.35 12.83
CA ASP A 142 4.71 -14.39 12.06
C ASP A 142 4.48 -14.05 10.59
N LEU A 143 3.32 -14.38 10.01
CA LEU A 143 3.02 -14.04 8.62
C LEU A 143 2.91 -12.55 8.45
N ARG A 144 2.18 -11.89 9.36
CA ARG A 144 2.08 -10.44 9.35
C ARG A 144 3.46 -9.82 9.55
N ARG A 145 4.25 -10.31 10.52
CA ARG A 145 5.61 -9.79 10.71
C ARG A 145 6.49 -10.05 9.48
N LEU A 146 6.47 -11.23 8.88
CA LEU A 146 7.27 -11.47 7.69
C LEU A 146 6.84 -10.55 6.53
N MET A 147 5.53 -10.34 6.35
CA MET A 147 5.00 -9.45 5.31
C MET A 147 5.44 -8.00 5.46
N GLU A 148 5.40 -7.41 6.67
CA GLU A 148 5.82 -6.00 6.79
C GLU A 148 7.35 -5.81 6.69
N SER A 149 8.18 -6.77 7.12
CA SER A 149 9.63 -6.74 6.89
C SER A 149 9.98 -6.89 5.40
N VAL A 150 9.31 -7.81 4.70
CA VAL A 150 9.46 -7.98 3.25
C VAL A 150 9.02 -6.71 2.52
N ALA A 151 7.86 -6.14 2.87
CA ALA A 151 7.38 -4.91 2.25
C ALA A 151 8.39 -3.77 2.40
N TYR A 152 8.98 -3.59 3.58
CA TYR A 152 10.03 -2.59 3.81
C TYR A 152 11.27 -2.83 2.97
N TRP A 153 11.76 -4.08 2.90
CA TRP A 153 12.90 -4.43 2.08
C TRP A 153 12.62 -4.17 0.59
N VAL A 154 11.49 -4.66 0.07
CA VAL A 154 11.03 -4.46 -1.31
C VAL A 154 10.87 -2.97 -1.63
N HIS A 155 10.29 -2.19 -0.71
CA HIS A 155 10.15 -0.74 -0.89
C HIS A 155 11.50 -0.03 -0.96
N SER A 156 12.46 -0.45 -0.14
CA SER A 156 13.83 0.08 -0.14
C SER A 156 14.64 -0.29 -1.39
N GLN A 157 14.24 -1.31 -2.16
CA GLN A 157 14.87 -1.63 -3.44
C GLN A 157 14.37 -0.75 -4.59
N GLY A 158 13.18 -0.16 -4.46
CA GLY A 158 12.55 0.63 -5.51
C GLY A 158 13.02 2.07 -5.52
N ASN A 159 13.09 2.67 -6.71
CA ASN A 159 13.49 4.07 -6.88
C ASN A 159 12.34 4.92 -7.44
N SER A 160 12.48 6.25 -7.38
CA SER A 160 11.48 7.21 -7.89
C SER A 160 11.21 7.08 -9.41
N GLY A 161 12.02 6.30 -10.14
CA GLY A 161 11.83 5.96 -11.55
C GLY A 161 10.95 4.73 -11.82
N ASP A 162 10.64 3.92 -10.80
CA ASP A 162 9.78 2.75 -10.95
C ASP A 162 8.32 3.19 -11.02
N SER A 163 7.81 3.19 -12.25
CA SER A 163 6.48 3.64 -12.64
C SER A 163 5.39 2.83 -11.97
N GLU A 164 4.57 3.51 -11.17
CA GLU A 164 3.16 3.25 -10.79
C GLU A 164 2.73 1.89 -10.19
N GLY A 165 3.40 0.79 -10.50
CA GLY A 165 3.22 -0.53 -9.90
C GLY A 165 3.97 -0.71 -8.58
N GLY A 166 3.72 -1.81 -7.88
CA GLY A 166 4.58 -2.23 -6.76
C GLY A 166 6.01 -2.48 -7.24
N THR A 167 7.00 -2.34 -6.36
CA THR A 167 8.39 -2.63 -6.73
C THR A 167 8.49 -4.09 -7.19
N VAL A 168 8.98 -4.31 -8.41
CA VAL A 168 9.16 -5.64 -9.00
C VAL A 168 10.50 -6.18 -8.53
N ILE A 169 10.50 -7.42 -8.06
CA ILE A 169 11.67 -8.07 -7.47
C ILE A 169 11.87 -9.44 -8.12
N ASP A 170 13.12 -9.77 -8.41
CA ASP A 170 13.50 -11.09 -8.91
C ASP A 170 13.16 -12.19 -7.88
N ARG A 171 12.69 -13.34 -8.37
CA ARG A 171 12.29 -14.47 -7.52
C ARG A 171 13.42 -14.95 -6.63
N ASP A 172 14.63 -15.11 -7.16
CA ASP A 172 15.76 -15.63 -6.39
C ASP A 172 16.19 -14.63 -5.31
N GLU A 173 16.16 -13.33 -5.61
CA GLU A 173 16.41 -12.28 -4.61
C GLU A 173 15.38 -12.29 -3.50
N LEU A 174 14.08 -12.29 -3.86
CA LEU A 174 12.98 -12.36 -2.89
C LEU A 174 13.08 -13.62 -2.03
N PHE A 175 13.36 -14.76 -2.67
CA PHE A 175 13.46 -16.04 -1.99
C PHE A 175 14.64 -16.11 -1.03
N GLN A 176 15.80 -15.59 -1.44
CA GLN A 176 16.97 -15.48 -0.58
C GLN A 176 16.68 -14.59 0.63
N GLN A 177 16.04 -13.44 0.41
CA GLN A 177 15.72 -12.51 1.49
C GLN A 177 14.71 -13.10 2.47
N LEU A 178 13.62 -13.70 1.98
CA LEU A 178 12.64 -14.42 2.80
C LEU A 178 13.30 -15.52 3.64
N SER A 179 14.17 -16.32 3.01
CA SER A 179 14.90 -17.39 3.71
C SER A 179 15.78 -16.84 4.84
N ARG A 180 16.44 -15.70 4.64
CA ARG A 180 17.25 -15.04 5.68
C ARG A 180 16.37 -14.53 6.81
N MET A 181 15.26 -13.85 6.50
CA MET A 181 14.33 -13.31 7.49
C MET A 181 13.71 -14.42 8.34
N ILE A 182 13.21 -15.50 7.71
CA ILE A 182 12.63 -16.65 8.42
C ILE A 182 13.69 -17.33 9.30
N LYS A 183 14.90 -17.53 8.78
CA LYS A 183 16.00 -18.11 9.56
C LYS A 183 16.29 -17.28 10.81
N GLN A 184 16.36 -15.95 10.69
CA GLN A 184 16.62 -15.06 11.82
C GLN A 184 15.47 -15.08 12.83
N GLN A 185 14.22 -14.98 12.36
CA GLN A 185 13.04 -14.94 13.21
C GLN A 185 12.81 -16.24 13.97
N LYS A 186 13.05 -17.39 13.33
CA LYS A 186 12.76 -18.72 13.90
C LYS A 186 13.98 -19.47 14.42
N SER A 187 15.18 -18.94 14.20
CA SER A 187 16.44 -19.58 14.61
C SER A 187 16.57 -21.03 14.11
N ILE A 188 16.21 -21.27 12.84
CA ILE A 188 16.23 -22.58 12.18
C ILE A 188 17.36 -22.73 11.16
N GLU A 189 17.57 -23.94 10.66
CA GLU A 189 18.58 -24.20 9.63
C GLU A 189 18.20 -23.56 8.28
N LEU A 190 19.22 -23.17 7.49
CA LEU A 190 18.99 -22.47 6.22
C LEU A 190 18.15 -23.29 5.23
N TYR A 191 18.35 -24.61 5.19
CA TYR A 191 17.54 -25.47 4.31
C TYR A 191 16.06 -25.50 4.75
N GLN A 192 15.78 -25.46 6.06
CA GLN A 192 14.41 -25.41 6.59
C GLN A 192 13.76 -24.08 6.28
N ALA A 193 14.50 -22.97 6.47
CA ALA A 193 14.03 -21.63 6.16
C ALA A 193 13.73 -21.44 4.67
N ARG A 194 14.53 -22.04 3.78
CA ARG A 194 14.27 -22.05 2.33
C ARG A 194 12.96 -22.78 2.02
N GLU A 195 12.76 -23.98 2.54
CA GLU A 195 11.51 -24.72 2.31
C GLU A 195 10.29 -24.00 2.89
N GLU A 196 10.44 -23.32 4.03
CA GLU A 196 9.38 -22.50 4.61
C GLU A 196 9.11 -21.23 3.78
N ALA A 197 10.15 -20.59 3.22
CA ALA A 197 10.00 -19.45 2.32
C ALA A 197 9.19 -19.80 1.07
N LYS A 198 9.34 -21.03 0.53
CA LYS A 198 8.54 -21.51 -0.61
C LYS A 198 7.07 -21.59 -0.23
N ARG A 199 6.78 -22.29 0.88
CA ARG A 199 5.43 -22.43 1.41
C ARG A 199 4.79 -21.08 1.70
N PHE A 200 5.56 -20.14 2.27
CA PHE A 200 5.11 -18.78 2.52
C PHE A 200 4.76 -18.03 1.23
N LEU A 201 5.63 -18.07 0.22
CA LEU A 201 5.40 -17.35 -1.03
C LEU A 201 4.18 -17.91 -1.79
N GLU A 202 4.05 -19.24 -1.85
CA GLU A 202 2.86 -19.91 -2.39
C GLU A 202 1.60 -19.50 -1.63
N PHE A 203 1.65 -19.51 -0.30
CA PHE A 203 0.52 -19.07 0.55
C PHE A 203 0.14 -17.61 0.26
N ILE A 204 1.10 -16.69 0.21
CA ILE A 204 0.81 -15.27 0.00
C ILE A 204 0.27 -15.02 -1.41
N CYS A 205 0.86 -15.64 -2.44
CA CYS A 205 0.46 -15.42 -3.83
C CYS A 205 -0.90 -16.07 -4.15
N ASP A 206 -1.07 -17.34 -3.79
CA ASP A 206 -2.25 -18.10 -4.21
C ASP A 206 -3.46 -17.86 -3.31
N ARG A 207 -3.23 -17.54 -2.03
CA ARG A 207 -4.30 -17.51 -1.02
C ARG A 207 -4.64 -16.11 -0.51
N THR A 208 -3.65 -15.25 -0.30
CA THR A 208 -3.91 -13.90 0.25
C THR A 208 -4.08 -12.83 -0.82
N GLY A 209 -3.46 -13.01 -1.99
CA GLY A 209 -3.47 -12.00 -3.06
C GLY A 209 -2.80 -10.68 -2.68
N LEU A 210 -1.93 -10.67 -1.66
CA LEU A 210 -1.13 -9.50 -1.30
C LEU A 210 0.05 -9.30 -2.25
N MET A 211 0.61 -10.39 -2.78
CA MET A 211 1.63 -10.40 -3.82
C MET A 211 1.18 -11.27 -4.98
N ASN A 212 1.74 -11.02 -6.16
CA ASN A 212 1.56 -11.87 -7.32
C ASN A 212 2.85 -11.99 -8.11
N GLU A 213 2.94 -13.07 -8.87
CA GLU A 213 3.95 -13.22 -9.91
C GLU A 213 3.61 -12.27 -11.07
N GLN A 214 4.58 -11.42 -11.42
CA GLN A 214 4.56 -10.56 -12.60
C GLN A 214 5.59 -11.21 -13.54
N GLY A 215 5.16 -11.68 -14.72
CA GLY A 215 5.89 -12.67 -15.53
C GLY A 215 7.41 -12.47 -15.69
N GLN A 216 8.12 -13.54 -16.08
CA GLN A 216 9.59 -13.71 -16.01
C GLN A 216 10.14 -13.82 -14.58
N GLU A 217 9.59 -14.73 -13.77
CA GLU A 217 10.17 -15.08 -12.45
C GLU A 217 10.32 -13.84 -11.53
N CYS A 218 9.39 -12.89 -11.62
CA CYS A 218 9.40 -11.69 -10.79
C CYS A 218 8.13 -11.62 -9.93
N TYR A 219 8.26 -10.98 -8.77
CA TYR A 219 7.16 -10.79 -7.83
C TYR A 219 6.97 -9.33 -7.51
N ALA A 220 5.73 -8.93 -7.28
CA ALA A 220 5.39 -7.61 -6.79
C ALA A 220 4.19 -7.68 -5.84
N PHE A 221 4.02 -6.64 -5.03
CA PHE A 221 2.76 -6.43 -4.33
C PHE A 221 1.65 -6.12 -5.34
N VAL A 222 0.49 -6.76 -5.19
CA VAL A 222 -0.68 -6.55 -6.08
C VAL A 222 -1.09 -5.07 -6.11
N HIS A 223 -0.97 -4.40 -4.97
CA HIS A 223 -1.17 -2.96 -4.88
C HIS A 223 -0.05 -2.30 -4.08
N LYS A 224 0.55 -1.24 -4.66
CA LYS A 224 1.58 -0.42 -4.03
C LYS A 224 1.15 0.16 -2.67
N THR A 225 -0.14 0.39 -2.45
CA THR A 225 -0.65 0.85 -1.15
C THR A 225 -0.52 -0.19 -0.03
N PHE A 226 -0.63 -1.49 -0.32
CA PHE A 226 -0.36 -2.51 0.70
C PHE A 226 1.13 -2.55 1.02
N GLN A 227 1.99 -2.47 0.00
CA GLN A 227 3.43 -2.31 0.18
C GLN A 227 3.74 -1.09 1.07
N GLU A 228 3.23 0.10 0.73
CA GLU A 228 3.44 1.34 1.47
C GLU A 228 2.95 1.24 2.93
N TYR A 229 1.76 0.67 3.16
CA TYR A 229 1.22 0.49 4.51
C TYR A 229 2.05 -0.48 5.36
N LEU A 230 2.40 -1.64 4.80
CA LEU A 230 3.22 -2.64 5.47
C LEU A 230 4.62 -2.05 5.76
N THR A 231 5.26 -1.36 4.81
CA THR A 231 6.51 -0.63 5.05
C THR A 231 6.39 0.32 6.25
N THR A 232 5.29 1.08 6.36
CA THR A 232 5.05 1.93 7.53
C THR A 232 4.96 1.13 8.84
N GLN A 233 4.32 -0.05 8.82
CA GLN A 233 4.21 -0.88 10.02
C GLN A 233 5.57 -1.43 10.48
N GLU A 234 6.46 -1.79 9.55
CA GLU A 234 7.82 -2.23 9.91
C GLU A 234 8.63 -1.11 10.57
N ILE A 235 8.56 0.13 10.06
CA ILE A 235 9.24 1.27 10.68
C ILE A 235 8.70 1.53 12.09
N ASN A 236 7.37 1.42 12.27
CA ASN A 236 6.76 1.55 13.60
C ASN A 236 7.20 0.44 14.55
N TYR A 237 7.32 -0.80 14.07
CA TYR A 237 7.79 -1.94 14.85
C TYR A 237 9.24 -1.75 15.32
N GLN A 238 10.14 -1.32 14.43
CA GLN A 238 11.52 -0.99 14.79
C GLN A 238 11.57 0.10 15.88
N ARG A 239 10.68 1.10 15.79
CA ARG A 239 10.53 2.16 16.80
C ARG A 239 9.89 1.71 18.11
N ASP A 240 9.17 0.60 18.17
CA ASP A 240 8.73 0.05 19.47
C ASP A 240 9.88 -0.71 20.17
N ASN A 241 10.91 -1.11 19.41
CA ASN A 241 12.17 -1.66 19.94
C ASN A 241 13.25 -0.59 20.22
N GLU A 242 13.15 0.60 19.61
CA GLU A 242 14.11 1.73 19.73
C GLU A 242 13.43 3.07 20.08
N ASP A 243 14.15 4.21 20.06
CA ASP A 243 13.58 5.54 20.33
C ASP A 243 12.84 6.12 19.09
N PHE A 244 12.03 7.16 19.29
CA PHE A 244 11.34 7.92 18.24
C PHE A 244 12.27 8.48 17.15
N GLU A 245 13.59 8.50 17.40
CA GLU A 245 14.62 8.91 16.46
C GLU A 245 14.59 8.10 15.15
N ILE A 246 14.25 6.80 15.15
CA ILE A 246 14.09 6.02 13.90
C ILE A 246 13.10 6.69 12.94
N VAL A 247 11.95 7.14 13.47
CA VAL A 247 10.89 7.75 12.67
C VAL A 247 11.39 9.07 12.07
N LEU A 248 12.15 9.85 12.85
CA LEU A 248 12.75 11.09 12.35
C LEU A 248 13.81 10.82 11.29
N THR A 249 14.71 9.85 11.50
CA THR A 249 15.73 9.47 10.52
C THR A 249 15.11 9.06 9.19
N HIS A 250 14.04 8.27 9.19
CA HIS A 250 13.34 7.91 7.95
C HIS A 250 12.70 9.14 7.28
N ILE A 251 12.11 10.04 8.06
CA ILE A 251 11.54 11.28 7.52
C ILE A 251 12.64 12.15 6.92
N GLU A 252 13.78 12.32 7.59
CA GLU A 252 14.92 13.11 7.12
C GLU A 252 15.53 12.55 5.83
N ASN A 253 15.78 11.24 5.78
CA ASN A 253 16.42 10.59 4.66
C ASN A 253 15.55 10.55 3.40
N HIS A 254 14.22 10.49 3.56
CA HIS A 254 13.29 10.25 2.47
C HIS A 254 12.30 11.40 2.22
N LEU A 255 12.47 12.56 2.87
CA LEU A 255 11.55 13.70 2.78
C LEU A 255 11.30 14.15 1.34
N HIS A 256 12.34 14.05 0.51
CA HIS A 256 12.39 14.50 -0.88
C HIS A 256 12.28 13.35 -1.89
N ASP A 257 11.93 12.15 -1.43
CA ASP A 257 11.71 11.01 -2.31
C ASP A 257 10.20 10.78 -2.51
N PRO A 258 9.68 11.05 -3.73
CA PRO A 258 8.27 10.82 -4.05
C PRO A 258 7.82 9.38 -3.83
N HIS A 259 8.73 8.41 -3.88
CA HIS A 259 8.45 6.99 -3.66
C HIS A 259 8.02 6.72 -2.21
N TRP A 260 8.66 7.39 -1.25
CA TRP A 260 8.42 7.24 0.19
C TRP A 260 7.29 8.11 0.72
N ARG A 261 6.79 9.07 -0.09
CA ARG A 261 5.80 10.05 0.34
C ARG A 261 4.61 9.43 1.10
N GLU A 262 4.00 8.38 0.56
CA GLU A 262 2.83 7.77 1.20
C GLU A 262 3.21 7.02 2.50
N VAL A 263 4.37 6.36 2.53
CA VAL A 263 4.93 5.73 3.74
C VAL A 263 5.09 6.77 4.85
N LEU A 264 5.68 7.93 4.53
CA LEU A 264 5.88 9.02 5.49
C LEU A 264 4.56 9.64 5.96
N LEU A 265 3.59 9.82 5.06
CA LEU A 265 2.25 10.33 5.42
C LEU A 265 1.52 9.36 6.35
N LEU A 266 1.57 8.06 6.08
CA LEU A 266 1.00 7.02 6.93
C LEU A 266 1.71 6.96 8.28
N LEU A 267 3.05 7.09 8.28
CA LEU A 267 3.88 7.07 9.48
C LEU A 267 3.49 8.21 10.42
N VAL A 268 3.44 9.45 9.90
CA VAL A 268 3.01 10.65 10.65
C VAL A 268 1.57 10.51 11.14
N ALA A 269 0.65 10.00 10.30
CA ALA A 269 -0.75 9.85 10.65
C ALA A 269 -0.97 8.90 11.85
N GLN A 270 -0.06 7.95 12.07
CA GLN A 270 -0.11 6.94 13.12
C GLN A 270 0.62 7.37 14.41
N GLN A 271 1.45 8.43 14.38
CA GLN A 271 2.13 8.91 15.59
C GLN A 271 1.19 9.64 16.56
N ALA A 272 1.52 9.55 17.85
CA ALA A 272 0.84 10.30 18.90
C ALA A 272 1.11 11.82 18.77
N PRO A 273 0.07 12.68 18.80
CA PRO A 273 0.22 14.12 18.62
C PRO A 273 1.25 14.76 19.55
N LYS A 274 1.27 14.39 20.84
CA LYS A 274 2.22 14.96 21.83
C LYS A 274 3.69 14.71 21.48
N LYS A 275 4.03 13.52 20.94
CA LYS A 275 5.39 13.15 20.55
C LYS A 275 5.82 13.85 19.26
N LEU A 276 4.89 13.99 18.31
CA LEU A 276 5.09 14.80 17.11
C LEU A 276 5.37 16.26 17.49
N ARG A 277 4.53 16.88 18.34
CA ARG A 277 4.70 18.31 18.71
C ARG A 277 6.04 18.59 19.36
N SER A 278 6.49 17.78 20.32
CA SER A 278 7.71 18.06 21.09
C SER A 278 9.00 17.91 20.28
N ARG A 279 9.00 17.05 19.25
CA ARG A 279 10.19 16.76 18.42
C ARG A 279 10.18 17.52 17.10
N PHE A 280 9.02 17.74 16.47
CA PHE A 280 8.92 18.56 15.24
C PHE A 280 9.13 20.06 15.50
N VAL A 281 8.91 20.56 16.72
CA VAL A 281 9.28 21.95 17.09
C VAL A 281 10.81 22.12 17.15
N LYS A 282 11.57 21.06 17.42
CA LYS A 282 13.04 21.07 17.33
C LYS A 282 13.55 20.84 15.91
N PHE A 283 12.76 20.15 15.09
CA PHE A 283 13.00 20.00 13.66
C PHE A 283 12.63 21.30 12.96
N SER A 284 13.59 22.22 12.88
CA SER A 284 13.50 23.44 12.07
C SER A 284 13.27 23.04 10.61
N MET A 285 12.01 22.86 10.20
CA MET A 285 11.70 22.76 8.76
C MET A 285 12.20 24.06 8.13
N PRO A 286 13.11 24.03 7.15
CA PRO A 286 13.70 25.24 6.59
C PRO A 286 12.59 26.22 6.19
N THR A 287 12.70 27.44 6.72
CA THR A 287 11.78 28.53 6.44
C THR A 287 12.05 29.05 5.03
N ALA A 288 11.02 28.95 4.17
CA ALA A 288 10.86 29.63 2.89
C ALA A 288 11.52 28.98 1.63
N PRO A 289 10.95 29.25 0.43
CA PRO A 289 10.98 28.34 -0.70
C PRO A 289 12.15 28.61 -1.63
N THR A 290 12.89 27.56 -2.00
CA THR A 290 13.71 27.57 -3.20
C THR A 290 13.55 26.22 -3.90
N ASN A 291 12.76 26.22 -4.98
CA ASN A 291 12.43 25.08 -5.84
C ASN A 291 11.63 23.90 -5.22
N ASN A 292 11.17 23.01 -6.13
CA ASN A 292 10.11 21.99 -5.99
C ASN A 292 10.07 21.13 -4.71
N GLY A 293 11.16 21.03 -3.93
CA GLY A 293 11.11 20.43 -2.58
C GLY A 293 10.16 21.15 -1.62
N SER A 294 9.71 22.36 -1.97
CA SER A 294 8.79 23.20 -1.20
C SER A 294 7.36 22.67 -1.13
N ILE A 295 6.88 21.91 -2.12
CA ILE A 295 5.49 21.38 -2.13
C ILE A 295 5.39 20.11 -1.26
N GLU A 296 6.41 19.25 -1.31
CA GLU A 296 6.46 17.99 -0.56
C GLU A 296 6.58 18.22 0.95
N ILE A 297 7.46 19.15 1.35
CA ILE A 297 7.55 19.64 2.72
C ILE A 297 6.21 20.26 3.13
N CYS A 298 5.56 21.04 2.26
CA CYS A 298 4.24 21.61 2.56
C CYS A 298 3.16 20.54 2.79
N CYS A 299 3.12 19.44 2.02
CA CYS A 299 2.14 18.37 2.24
C CYS A 299 2.35 17.63 3.56
N LEU A 300 3.60 17.28 3.90
CA LEU A 300 3.92 16.66 5.19
C LEU A 300 3.68 17.64 6.34
N ARG A 301 4.06 18.90 6.19
CA ARG A 301 3.79 19.96 7.16
C ARG A 301 2.29 20.19 7.35
N VAL A 302 1.49 20.20 6.28
CA VAL A 302 0.03 20.28 6.36
C VAL A 302 -0.55 19.03 7.03
N ALA A 303 -0.05 17.83 6.72
CA ALA A 303 -0.50 16.60 7.38
C ALA A 303 -0.17 16.61 8.89
N VAL A 304 1.04 17.05 9.27
CA VAL A 304 1.45 17.25 10.66
C VAL A 304 0.58 18.32 11.34
N LEU A 305 0.38 19.48 10.70
CA LEU A 305 -0.43 20.58 11.24
C LEU A 305 -1.92 20.21 11.37
N GLN A 306 -2.50 19.51 10.39
CA GLN A 306 -3.88 18.99 10.46
C GLN A 306 -4.05 17.92 11.53
N LYS A 307 -3.01 17.11 11.78
CA LYS A 307 -3.00 16.17 12.90
C LYS A 307 -2.88 16.90 14.24
N MET A 308 -2.09 17.97 14.29
CA MET A 308 -1.94 18.81 15.46
C MET A 308 -3.19 19.65 15.74
N SER A 309 -3.99 20.07 14.75
CA SER A 309 -5.15 20.96 15.00
C SER A 309 -6.43 20.24 15.43
N LYS A 310 -6.43 18.90 15.48
CA LYS A 310 -7.61 18.06 15.81
C LYS A 310 -7.69 17.66 17.29
N ASP A 311 -6.78 18.19 18.12
CA ASP A 311 -6.77 18.14 19.59
C ASP A 311 -6.69 19.58 20.12
#